data_AF-A0A8H5HHX9-F1
#
_entry.id   AF-A0A8H5HHX9-F1
#
_cell.length_a   1.000
_cell.length_b   1.000
_cell.length_c   1.000
_cell.angle_alpha   90.00
_cell.angle_beta   90.00
_cell.angle_gamma   90.00
#
_symmetry.space_group_name_H-M   'P 1'
#
loop_
_entity.id
_entity.type
_entity.pdbx_description
1 polymer ?
#
loop_
_entity_poly.entity_id
_entity_poly.type
_entity_poly.pdbx_seq_one_letter_code
_entity_poly.pdbx_strand_id
1 'polypeptide(L)'
;MKLEEIKLRESEDYRTGMEVPDLTHPATVEVFRGWDQKELAYIQLLRFIRITSVEPAVVVVSRQGKHVSIIGTSGSLGQQGNDEEMADG
;
A
#
# COMPACT_ATOMS: atom_id res chain seq x y z
N MET A 1 2.86 -16.92 29.12
CA MET A 1 1.72 -17.31 28.24
C MET A 1 1.25 -16.18 27.32
N LYS A 2 1.25 -14.91 27.73
CA LYS A 2 0.81 -13.77 26.88
C LYS A 2 1.50 -13.65 25.50
N LEU A 3 2.78 -14.00 25.38
CA LEU A 3 3.51 -13.88 24.11
C LEU A 3 3.01 -14.89 23.05
N GLU A 4 2.79 -16.14 23.43
CA GLU A 4 2.35 -17.19 22.50
C GLU A 4 0.91 -16.95 22.04
N GLU A 5 0.06 -16.40 22.92
CA GLU A 5 -1.29 -15.95 22.56
C GLU A 5 -1.27 -14.78 21.56
N ILE A 6 -0.35 -13.83 21.74
CA ILE A 6 -0.18 -12.70 20.80
C ILE A 6 0.25 -13.23 19.43
N LYS A 7 1.27 -14.09 19.39
CA LYS A 7 1.73 -14.70 18.13
C LYS A 7 0.62 -15.47 17.42
N LEU A 8 -0.16 -16.25 18.15
CA LEU A 8 -1.27 -17.02 17.57
C LEU A 8 -2.30 -16.08 16.94
N ARG A 9 -2.69 -15.00 17.65
CA ARG A 9 -3.62 -14.01 17.11
C ARG A 9 -3.06 -13.31 15.87
N GLU A 10 -1.82 -12.83 15.92
CA GLU A 10 -1.18 -12.14 14.79
C GLU A 10 -1.02 -13.07 13.58
N SER A 11 -0.77 -14.36 13.81
CA SER A 11 -0.69 -15.37 12.75
C SER A 11 -2.04 -15.59 12.06
N GLU A 12 -3.14 -15.58 12.84
CA GLU A 12 -4.49 -15.70 12.29
C GLU A 12 -4.92 -14.41 11.56
N ASP A 13 -4.52 -13.24 12.07
CA ASP A 13 -4.73 -11.96 11.39
C ASP A 13 -4.00 -11.95 10.05
N TYR A 14 -2.75 -12.42 9.99
CA TYR A 14 -2.01 -12.54 8.71
C TYR A 14 -2.64 -13.58 7.79
N ARG A 15 -3.13 -14.71 8.31
CA ARG A 15 -3.81 -15.73 7.50
C ARG A 15 -5.10 -15.20 6.87
N THR A 16 -5.89 -14.45 7.63
CA THR A 16 -7.21 -13.97 7.20
C THR A 16 -7.18 -12.60 6.50
N GLY A 17 -6.08 -11.87 6.62
CA GLY A 17 -5.87 -10.59 5.99
C GLY A 17 -5.48 -9.53 7.00
N MET A 18 -4.21 -9.14 6.99
CA MET A 18 -3.66 -8.11 7.87
C MET A 18 -3.58 -6.79 7.09
N GLU A 19 -4.07 -5.71 7.70
CA GLU A 19 -3.93 -4.36 7.16
C GLU A 19 -2.62 -3.73 7.64
N VAL A 20 -1.78 -3.31 6.69
CA VAL A 20 -0.45 -2.72 6.95
C VAL A 20 -0.21 -1.49 6.06
N PRO A 21 0.68 -0.57 6.46
CA PRO A 21 1.12 0.49 5.56
C PRO A 21 1.73 -0.08 4.28
N ASP A 22 1.41 0.53 3.14
CA ASP A 22 1.93 0.10 1.84
C ASP A 22 3.40 0.51 1.67
N LEU A 23 4.32 -0.39 2.05
CA LEU A 23 5.76 -0.17 1.90
C LEU A 23 6.28 -0.49 0.49
N THR A 24 5.41 -0.85 -0.44
CA THR A 24 5.75 -1.07 -1.85
C THR A 24 5.46 0.15 -2.71
N HIS A 25 4.63 1.07 -2.22
CA HIS A 25 4.31 2.33 -2.87
C HIS A 25 5.31 3.44 -2.46
N PRO A 26 6.15 3.94 -3.39
CA PRO A 26 7.24 4.87 -3.05
C PRO A 26 6.79 6.12 -2.29
N ALA A 27 5.70 6.76 -2.71
CA ALA A 27 5.21 7.97 -2.05
C ALA A 27 4.71 7.70 -0.62
N THR A 28 4.20 6.50 -0.33
CA THR A 28 3.83 6.10 1.04
C THR A 28 5.07 5.96 1.91
N VAL A 29 6.14 5.35 1.37
CA VAL A 29 7.42 5.18 2.07
C VAL A 29 8.05 6.54 2.40
N GLU A 30 8.01 7.49 1.47
CA GLU A 30 8.51 8.85 1.70
C GLU A 30 7.77 9.56 2.82
N VAL A 31 6.42 9.53 2.80
CA VAL A 31 5.61 10.11 3.87
C VAL A 31 5.89 9.40 5.20
N PHE A 32 5.95 8.07 5.21
CA PHE A 32 6.18 7.29 6.42
C PHE A 32 7.54 7.59 7.07
N ARG A 33 8.60 7.79 6.27
CA ARG A 33 9.94 8.17 6.77
C ARG A 33 9.98 9.52 7.48
N GLY A 34 9.07 10.43 7.15
CA GLY A 34 8.96 11.74 7.77
C GLY A 34 8.19 11.74 9.11
N TRP A 35 7.63 10.61 9.53
CA TRP A 35 6.84 10.53 10.75
C TRP A 35 7.72 10.53 12.01
N ASP A 36 7.52 11.52 12.88
CA ASP A 36 8.21 11.64 14.17
C ASP A 36 7.57 10.82 15.31
N GLN A 37 6.53 10.02 15.00
CA GLN A 37 5.80 9.15 15.91
C GLN A 37 5.06 9.85 17.06
N LYS A 38 4.88 11.18 17.00
CA LYS A 38 4.13 11.92 18.04
C LYS A 38 2.64 11.91 17.78
N GLU A 39 2.25 12.22 16.54
CA GLU A 39 0.84 12.38 16.18
C GLU A 39 0.26 11.08 15.61
N LEU A 40 -0.69 10.46 16.33
CA LEU A 40 -1.41 9.28 15.84
C LEU A 40 -2.19 9.54 14.55
N ALA A 41 -2.65 10.79 14.36
CA ALA A 41 -3.37 11.19 13.16
C ALA A 41 -2.52 11.07 11.88
N TYR A 42 -1.19 11.06 12.00
CA TYR A 42 -0.26 10.86 10.88
C TYR A 42 -0.53 9.55 10.12
N ILE A 43 -0.99 8.52 10.83
CA ILE A 43 -1.38 7.23 10.25
C ILE A 43 -2.47 7.41 9.17
N GLN A 44 -3.32 8.42 9.27
CA GLN A 44 -4.35 8.69 8.26
C GLN A 44 -3.79 9.23 6.93
N LEU A 45 -2.55 9.73 6.95
CA LEU A 45 -1.87 10.23 5.75
C LEU A 45 -1.41 9.09 4.84
N LEU A 46 -1.11 7.92 5.42
CA LEU A 46 -0.51 6.78 4.72
C LEU A 46 -1.55 5.96 3.94
N ARG A 47 -1.08 5.34 2.85
CA ARG A 47 -1.79 4.28 2.14
C ARG A 47 -1.65 2.97 2.89
N PHE A 48 -2.72 2.19 2.95
CA PHE A 48 -2.74 0.85 3.54
C PHE A 48 -3.13 -0.18 2.49
N ILE A 49 -2.52 -1.35 2.66
CA ILE A 49 -2.80 -2.55 1.89
C ILE A 49 -3.20 -3.67 2.85
N ARG A 50 -4.04 -4.58 2.34
CA ARG A 50 -4.36 -5.85 2.97
C ARG A 50 -3.52 -6.94 2.32
N ILE A 51 -2.80 -7.69 3.14
CA ILE A 51 -1.98 -8.85 2.74
C ILE A 51 -2.44 -10.10 3.46
N THR A 52 -2.32 -11.26 2.82
CA THR A 52 -2.69 -12.55 3.41
C THR A 52 -1.67 -13.63 3.07
N SER A 53 -1.47 -14.58 3.97
CA SER A 53 -0.65 -15.77 3.69
C SER A 53 -1.31 -16.75 2.72
N VAL A 54 -2.64 -16.68 2.53
CA VAL A 54 -3.39 -17.58 1.63
C VAL A 54 -3.07 -17.27 0.17
N GLU A 55 -2.90 -15.99 -0.16
CA GLU A 55 -2.56 -15.54 -1.51
C GLU A 55 -1.51 -14.41 -1.47
N PRO A 56 -0.22 -14.73 -1.22
CA PRO A 56 0.81 -13.71 -0.96
C PRO A 56 1.14 -12.83 -2.17
N ALA A 57 0.80 -13.27 -3.38
CA ALA A 57 1.01 -12.51 -4.62
C ALA A 57 -0.06 -11.42 -4.84
N VAL A 58 -1.16 -11.49 -4.09
CA VAL A 58 -2.27 -10.54 -4.21
C VAL A 58 -2.23 -9.55 -3.06
N VAL A 59 -2.28 -8.27 -3.43
CA VAL A 59 -2.28 -7.14 -2.51
C VAL A 59 -3.45 -6.24 -2.86
N VAL A 60 -4.29 -5.93 -1.87
CA VAL A 60 -5.46 -5.08 -2.06
C VAL A 60 -5.28 -3.78 -1.31
N VAL A 61 -5.45 -2.65 -1.99
CA VAL A 61 -5.46 -1.33 -1.33
C VAL A 61 -6.72 -1.23 -0.47
N SER A 62 -6.55 -1.16 0.85
CA SER A 62 -7.68 -0.99 1.76
C SER A 62 -8.00 0.47 2.04
N ARG A 63 -6.97 1.34 2.06
CA ARG A 63 -7.11 2.79 2.27
C ARG A 63 -6.10 3.52 1.40
N GLN A 64 -6.57 4.47 0.59
CA GLN A 64 -5.67 5.23 -0.29
C GLN A 64 -4.71 6.13 0.50
N GLY A 65 -5.07 6.61 1.69
CA GLY A 65 -4.32 7.63 2.41
C GLY A 65 -4.74 9.05 2.01
N LYS A 66 -4.38 10.04 2.85
CA LYS A 66 -4.80 11.44 2.69
C LYS A 66 -3.69 12.38 2.21
N HIS A 67 -2.44 11.92 2.15
CA HIS A 67 -1.34 12.79 1.74
C HIS A 67 -1.40 13.11 0.24
N VAL A 68 -1.10 14.36 -0.12
CA VAL A 68 -1.19 14.86 -1.50
C VAL A 68 -0.33 14.06 -2.49
N SER A 69 0.88 13.65 -2.08
CA SER A 69 1.77 12.82 -2.92
C SER A 69 1.22 11.41 -3.18
N ILE A 70 0.33 10.93 -2.32
CA ILE A 70 -0.25 9.59 -2.43
C ILE A 70 -1.53 9.60 -3.28
N ILE A 71 -2.34 10.66 -3.18
CA ILE A 71 -3.57 10.81 -3.98
C ILE A 71 -3.23 11.09 -5.46
N GLY A 72 -2.18 11.88 -5.72
CA GLY A 72 -1.78 12.28 -7.08
C GLY A 72 -1.15 11.18 -7.95
N THR A 73 -0.68 10.08 -7.35
CA THR A 73 0.01 9.00 -8.08
C THR A 73 -0.95 8.00 -8.75
N SER A 74 -2.24 8.08 -8.46
CA SER A 74 -3.27 7.13 -8.93
C SER A 74 -3.60 7.19 -10.43
N GLY A 75 -2.93 8.04 -11.22
CA GLY A 75 -3.39 8.47 -12.55
C GLY A 75 -2.48 8.18 -13.76
N SER A 76 -1.35 7.46 -13.64
CA SER A 76 -0.35 7.40 -14.72
C SER A 76 0.06 6.01 -15.22
N LEU A 77 -0.82 5.02 -15.16
CA LEU A 77 -0.64 3.72 -15.84
C LEU A 77 -1.81 3.50 -16.82
N GLY A 78 -1.79 4.22 -17.94
CA GLY A 78 -2.86 4.14 -18.94
C GLY A 78 -2.65 4.86 -20.27
N GLN A 79 -1.45 5.33 -20.61
CA GLN A 79 -1.12 5.72 -21.99
C GLN A 79 0.03 4.84 -22.48
N GLN A 80 -0.35 3.68 -23.01
CA GLN A 80 0.46 2.94 -23.96
C GLN A 80 0.61 3.80 -25.21
N GLY A 81 1.86 4.09 -25.57
CA GLY A 81 2.20 4.65 -26.86
C GLY A 81 1.76 3.71 -27.96
N ASN A 82 1.10 4.29 -28.97
CA ASN A 82 0.95 3.75 -30.32
C ASN A 82 0.98 4.95 -31.25
N ASP A 83 2.17 5.50 -31.50
CA ASP A 83 2.43 6.39 -32.62
C ASP A 83 3.74 5.96 -33.27
N GLU A 84 3.77 4.74 -33.81
CA GLU A 84 4.72 4.38 -34.87
C GLU A 84 4.01 3.59 -35.97
N GLU A 85 4.20 4.10 -37.19
CA GLU A 85 4.12 3.39 -38.47
C GLU A 85 2.75 3.26 -39.17
N MET A 86 2.42 4.27 -39.98
CA MET A 86 1.93 4.02 -41.35
C MET A 86 2.58 5.03 -42.31
N ALA A 87 3.70 4.60 -42.89
CA ALA A 87 4.12 5.05 -44.20
C ALA A 87 3.27 4.32 -45.24
N ASP A 88 2.43 5.02 -45.99
CA ASP A 88 2.22 4.83 -47.44
C ASP A 88 1.27 5.91 -47.98
N GLY A 89 1.60 6.47 -49.15
CA GLY A 89 0.84 7.52 -49.85
C GLY A 89 1.71 8.49 -50.62
#